data_AF-A0A3S0D9D7-F1
#
_entry.id   AF-A0A3S0D9D7-F1
#
_cell.length_a   1.000
_cell.length_b   1.000
_cell.length_c   1.000
_cell.angle_alpha   90.00
_cell.angle_beta   90.00
_cell.angle_gamma   90.00
#
_symmetry.space_group_name_H-M   'P 1'
#
loop_
_entity.id
_entity.type
_entity.pdbx_description
1 polymer ?
#
loop_
_entity_poly.entity_id
_entity_poly.type
_entity_poly.pdbx_seq_one_letter_code
_entity_poly.pdbx_strand_id
1 'polypeptide(L)' 'MALPFKPLPQNPELDSLIERSVAACRAMSPEQKRAMHEAQRRSWVIGNMMLDHPEMTREYVENLYDRVSQ' A
#
# COMPACT_ATOMS: atom_id res chain seq x y z
N MET A 1 18.41 -28.46 -11.97
CA MET A 1 19.24 -27.38 -12.54
C MET A 1 18.60 -26.06 -12.14
N ALA A 2 19.31 -25.18 -11.41
CA ALA A 2 18.79 -23.86 -11.08
C ALA A 2 18.89 -22.95 -12.31
N LEU A 3 17.87 -22.14 -12.56
CA LEU A 3 17.91 -21.14 -13.62
C LEU A 3 19.01 -20.10 -13.32
N PRO A 4 19.76 -19.63 -14.33
CA PRO A 4 20.79 -18.62 -14.11
C PRO A 4 20.14 -17.32 -13.60
N PHE A 5 20.60 -16.84 -12.45
CA PHE A 5 20.16 -15.59 -11.88
C PHE A 5 20.66 -14.44 -12.77
N LYS A 6 19.74 -13.81 -13.51
CA LYS A 6 20.05 -12.58 -14.24
C LYS A 6 20.01 -11.42 -13.24
N PRO A 7 21.11 -10.69 -13.01
CA PRO A 7 21.07 -9.52 -12.15
C PRO A 7 20.06 -8.52 -12.70
N LEU A 8 19.24 -7.96 -11.81
CA LEU A 8 18.29 -6.92 -12.15
C LEU A 8 19.07 -5.69 -12.69
N PRO A 9 18.58 -5.04 -13.75
CA PRO A 9 19.18 -3.80 -14.22
C PRO A 9 19.12 -2.75 -13.11
N GLN A 10 20.22 -2.05 -12.87
CA GLN A 10 20.23 -0.93 -11.92
C GLN A 10 19.40 0.22 -12.47
N ASN A 11 18.60 0.82 -11.58
CA ASN A 11 17.81 2.00 -11.89
C ASN A 11 18.02 3.03 -10.77
N PRO A 12 19.00 3.94 -10.94
CA PRO A 12 19.36 4.92 -9.92
C PRO A 12 18.19 5.83 -9.48
N GLU A 13 17.25 6.10 -10.37
CA GLU A 13 16.06 6.90 -10.05
C GLU A 13 15.10 6.14 -9.13
N LEU A 14 14.88 4.85 -9.43
CA LEU A 14 14.10 3.96 -8.58
C LEU A 14 14.77 3.76 -7.22
N ASP A 15 16.07 3.53 -7.21
CA ASP A 15 16.85 3.36 -5.96
C ASP A 15 16.72 4.63 -5.09
N SER A 16 16.90 5.81 -5.70
CA SER A 16 16.72 7.09 -5.01
C SER A 16 15.30 7.28 -4.47
N LEU A 17 14.28 6.83 -5.21
CA LEU A 17 12.89 6.91 -4.76
C LEU A 17 12.66 6.00 -3.55
N ILE A 18 13.14 4.75 -3.60
CA ILE A 18 13.03 3.79 -2.50
C ILE A 18 13.72 4.33 -1.25
N GLU A 19 14.94 4.86 -1.39
CA GLU A 19 15.69 5.45 -0.27
C GLU A 19 14.92 6.59 0.40
N ARG A 20 14.36 7.52 -0.39
CA ARG A 20 13.53 8.62 0.14
C ARG A 20 12.27 8.10 0.84
N SER A 21 11.58 7.13 0.27
CA SER A 21 10.39 6.53 0.87
C SER A 21 10.71 5.85 2.21
N VAL A 22 11.81 5.09 2.26
CA VAL A 22 12.26 4.44 3.51
C VAL A 22 12.64 5.47 4.56
N ALA A 23 13.36 6.53 4.18
CA ALA A 23 13.73 7.60 5.09
C ALA A 23 12.50 8.32 5.66
N ALA A 24 11.50 8.61 4.83
CA ALA A 24 10.24 9.21 5.28
C ALA A 24 9.50 8.32 6.29
N CYS A 25 9.39 7.01 6.02
CA CYS A 25 8.78 6.06 6.96
C CYS A 25 9.56 5.95 8.29
N ARG A 26 10.90 6.02 8.25
CA ARG A 26 11.74 5.97 9.46
C ARG A 26 11.55 7.21 10.34
N ALA A 27 11.38 8.38 9.72
CA ALA A 27 11.20 9.65 10.41
C ALA A 27 9.82 9.82 11.08
N MET A 28 8.84 8.96 10.77
CA MET A 28 7.50 9.04 11.36
C MET A 28 7.49 8.74 12.86
N SER A 29 6.70 9.52 13.61
CA SER A 29 6.34 9.21 15.00
C SER A 29 5.51 7.92 15.09
N PRO A 30 5.39 7.30 16.28
CA PRO A 30 4.50 6.16 16.48
C PRO A 30 3.04 6.43 16.09
N GLU A 31 2.51 7.63 16.36
CA GLU A 31 1.16 8.07 15.99
C GLU A 31 1.00 8.14 14.47
N GLN A 32 1.98 8.75 13.79
CA GLN A 32 1.99 8.85 12.34
C GLN A 32 2.07 7.47 11.68
N LYS A 33 2.88 6.55 12.23
CA LYS A 33 2.95 5.16 11.74
C LYS A 33 1.62 4.44 11.94
N ARG A 34 0.95 4.61 13.08
CA ARG A 34 -0.37 4.04 13.33
C ARG A 34 -1.40 4.53 12.31
N ALA A 35 -1.48 5.84 12.09
CA ALA A 35 -2.37 6.44 11.10
C ALA A 35 -2.05 5.96 9.67
N MET A 36 -0.77 5.88 9.29
CA MET A 36 -0.35 5.34 8.00
C MET A 36 -0.80 3.89 7.81
N HIS A 37 -0.59 3.03 8.81
CA HIS A 37 -0.96 1.62 8.74
C HIS A 37 -2.48 1.44 8.65
N GLU A 38 -3.25 2.27 9.35
CA GLU A 38 -4.71 2.28 9.25
C GLU A 38 -5.18 2.70 7.86
N ALA A 39 -4.61 3.77 7.30
CA ALA A 39 -4.91 4.22 5.94
C ALA A 39 -4.54 3.15 4.90
N GLN A 40 -3.39 2.49 5.04
CA GLN A 40 -2.98 1.37 4.18
C GLN A 40 -3.95 0.19 4.27
N ARG A 41 -4.37 -0.18 5.48
CA ARG A 41 -5.35 -1.25 5.70
C ARG A 41 -6.68 -0.92 5.02
N ARG A 42 -7.20 0.29 5.24
CA ARG A 42 -8.43 0.79 4.59
C ARG A 42 -8.29 0.71 3.07
N SER A 43 -7.20 1.24 2.52
CA SER A 43 -6.97 1.20 1.07
C SER A 43 -6.85 -0.21 0.51
N TRP A 44 -6.23 -1.14 1.24
CA TRP A 44 -6.10 -2.53 0.81
C TRP A 44 -7.46 -3.23 0.81
N VAL A 45 -8.26 -3.10 1.86
CA VAL A 45 -9.60 -3.72 1.92
C VAL A 45 -10.50 -3.19 0.83
N ILE A 46 -10.58 -1.86 0.66
CA ILE A 46 -11.40 -1.24 -0.39
C ILE A 46 -10.94 -1.72 -1.77
N GLY A 47 -9.63 -1.71 -2.01
CA GLY A 47 -9.05 -2.13 -3.29
C GLY A 47 -9.39 -3.56 -3.65
N ASN A 48 -9.24 -4.51 -2.72
CA ASN A 48 -9.59 -5.91 -2.97
C ASN A 48 -11.09 -6.09 -3.17
N MET A 49 -11.94 -5.43 -2.37
CA MET A 49 -13.38 -5.50 -2.55
C MET A 49 -13.80 -5.04 -3.96
N MET A 50 -13.19 -3.97 -4.47
CA MET A 50 -13.49 -3.48 -5.82
C MET A 50 -12.92 -4.37 -6.95
N LEU A 51 -11.85 -5.13 -6.69
CA LEU A 51 -11.33 -6.12 -7.64
C LEU A 51 -12.25 -7.34 -7.72
N ASP A 52 -12.75 -7.81 -6.58
CA ASP A 52 -13.64 -8.97 -6.48
C ASP A 52 -15.08 -8.62 -6.90
N HIS A 53 -15.50 -7.37 -6.67
CA HIS A 53 -16.83 -6.84 -6.96
C HIS A 53 -16.76 -5.58 -7.84
N PRO A 54 -16.42 -5.71 -9.14
CA PRO A 54 -16.27 -4.58 -10.05
C PRO A 54 -17.58 -3.80 -10.30
N GLU A 55 -18.73 -4.38 -9.94
CA GLU A 55 -20.04 -3.73 -9.98
C GLU A 55 -20.24 -2.71 -8.84
N MET A 56 -19.46 -2.79 -7.76
CA MET A 56 -19.58 -1.88 -6.63
C MET A 56 -18.86 -0.56 -6.92
N THR A 57 -19.51 0.54 -6.53
CA THR A 57 -18.86 1.86 -6.60
C THR A 57 -17.90 2.05 -5.43
N ARG A 58 -16.86 2.86 -5.66
CA ARG A 58 -15.90 3.22 -4.61
C ARG A 58 -16.58 3.81 -3.36
N GLU A 59 -17.53 4.72 -3.58
CA GLU A 59 -18.29 5.36 -2.51
C GLU A 59 -19.06 4.33 -1.65
N TYR A 60 -19.69 3.34 -2.29
CA TYR A 60 -20.38 2.28 -1.58
C TYR A 60 -19.42 1.46 -0.70
N VAL A 61 -18.27 1.07 -1.25
CA VAL A 61 -17.28 0.26 -0.52
C VAL A 61 -16.64 1.06 0.62
N GLU A 62 -16.37 2.34 0.43
CA GLU A 62 -15.87 3.24 1.49
C GLU A 62 -16.88 3.37 2.64
N ASN A 63 -18.16 3.60 2.33
CA ASN A 63 -19.23 3.65 3.32
C ASN A 63 -19.41 2.31 4.05
N LEU A 64 -19.30 1.18 3.33
CA LEU A 64 -19.36 -0.14 3.93
C LEU A 64 -18.20 -0.37 4.91
N TYR A 65 -16.98 0.00 4.52
CA TYR A 65 -15.79 -0.10 5.37
C TYR A 65 -15.94 0.72 6.66
N ASP A 66 -16.39 1.97 6.53
CA ASP A 66 -16.59 2.86 7.68
C ASP A 66 -17.68 2.31 8.63
N ARG A 67 -18.71 1.65 8.11
CA ARG A 67 -19.76 1.02 8.93
C ARG A 67 -19.29 -0.20 9.72
N VAL A 68 -18.36 -1.00 9.18
CA VAL A 68 -17.89 -2.23 9.85
C VAL A 68 -16.68 -2.01 10.76
N SER A 69 -16.01 -0.87 10.65
CA SER A 69 -14.80 -0.54 11.40
C SER A 69 -15.07 0.31 12.65
N GLN A 70 -16.34 0.62 12.94
CA GLN A 70 -16.81 1.22 14.20
C GLN A 70 -17.02 0.16 15.28
#